data_AF-A0A7Y5AS58-F1
#
_entry.id   AF-A0A7Y5AS58-F1
#
_cell.length_a   1.000
_cell.length_b   1.000
_cell.length_c   1.000
_cell.angle_alpha   90.00
_cell.angle_beta   90.00
_cell.angle_gamma   90.00
#
_symmetry.space_group_name_H-M   'P 1'
#
loop_
_entity.id
_entity.type
_entity.pdbx_description
1 polymer ?
#
loop_
_entity_poly.entity_id
_entity_poly.type
_entity_poly.pdbx_seq_one_letter_code
_entity_poly.pdbx_strand_id
1 'polypeptide(L)'
;MMKYCYLLFLGAFSAQAAVYKCEQNGVVEFSQFPCAAEAEQVDMRPLGTAMIGTRSEFKQQVDALKRQGRFVEFQISKLEQEKQQQLDVLKSDLYKLRRSFPKAEELATLQQKIDRMEQQYDEKIQAERSNLASLKLKAGNLERQYAQN
;
A
#
# COMPACT_ATOMS: atom_id res chain seq x y z
N MET A 1 75.36 14.64 -6.31
CA MET A 1 73.91 14.95 -6.34
C MET A 1 73.20 13.84 -7.10
N MET A 2 72.54 12.91 -6.41
CA MET A 2 71.68 11.90 -7.06
C MET A 2 70.28 11.99 -6.45
N LYS A 3 69.30 12.26 -7.31
CA LYS A 3 67.89 12.46 -6.99
C LYS A 3 67.24 11.12 -6.65
N TYR A 4 66.79 10.96 -5.41
CA TYR A 4 65.84 9.94 -4.98
C TYR A 4 64.39 10.45 -5.08
N CYS A 5 63.45 9.51 -4.87
CA CYS A 5 62.00 9.64 -4.68
C CYS A 5 61.19 9.23 -5.93
N TYR A 6 61.01 7.94 -6.21
CA TYR A 6 60.07 6.97 -5.58
C TYR A 6 58.60 7.43 -5.57
N LEU A 7 57.88 6.94 -6.59
CA LEU A 7 56.48 6.50 -6.65
C LEU A 7 55.63 6.63 -5.37
N LEU A 8 54.69 7.57 -5.38
CA LEU A 8 53.51 7.55 -4.51
C LEU A 8 52.37 6.78 -5.19
N PHE A 9 52.28 5.48 -4.92
CA PHE A 9 51.06 4.69 -5.12
C PHE A 9 50.22 4.81 -3.84
N LEU A 10 49.33 5.81 -3.77
CA LEU A 10 48.30 5.90 -2.74
C LEU A 10 47.15 4.97 -3.13
N GLY A 11 47.16 3.75 -2.58
CA GLY A 11 46.03 2.82 -2.66
C GLY A 11 44.84 3.37 -1.88
N ALA A 12 43.73 3.59 -2.58
CA ALA A 12 42.44 3.89 -1.96
C ALA A 12 41.89 2.61 -1.30
N PHE A 13 42.12 2.44 0.00
CA PHE A 13 41.38 1.47 0.79
C PHE A 13 39.99 2.05 1.09
N SER A 14 38.97 1.54 0.41
CA SER A 14 37.57 1.74 0.78
C SER A 14 37.25 0.86 1.99
N ALA A 15 37.33 1.43 3.19
CA ALA A 15 36.85 0.78 4.41
C ALA A 15 35.32 0.58 4.31
N GLN A 16 34.89 -0.67 4.06
CA GLN A 16 33.50 -1.08 4.21
C GLN A 16 33.23 -1.22 5.72
N ALA A 17 32.52 -0.26 6.31
CA ALA A 17 32.21 -0.30 7.74
C ALA A 17 31.22 -1.43 8.04
N ALA A 18 31.71 -2.55 8.57
CA ALA A 18 30.91 -3.62 9.14
C ALA A 18 30.63 -3.31 10.62
N VAL A 19 29.36 -3.35 11.04
CA VAL A 19 28.98 -3.18 12.46
C VAL A 19 28.58 -4.55 13.01
N TYR A 20 29.20 -4.93 14.12
CA TYR A 20 29.02 -6.21 14.79
C TYR A 20 28.20 -6.01 16.06
N LYS A 21 27.28 -6.93 16.33
CA LYS A 21 26.51 -6.96 17.58
C LYS A 21 27.24 -7.83 18.60
N CYS A 22 27.43 -7.29 19.80
CA CYS A 22 28.14 -7.94 20.89
C CYS A 22 27.23 -8.01 22.11
N GLU A 23 27.10 -9.17 22.73
CA GLU A 23 26.38 -9.34 24.00
C GLU A 23 27.39 -9.64 25.10
N GLN A 24 27.63 -8.67 25.98
CA GLN A 24 28.50 -8.83 27.14
C GLN A 24 27.70 -8.50 28.41
N ASN A 25 27.66 -9.44 29.36
CA ASN A 25 27.00 -9.26 30.67
C ASN A 25 25.52 -8.83 30.57
N GLY A 26 24.79 -9.31 29.55
CA GLY A 26 23.37 -8.99 29.32
C GLY A 26 23.11 -7.61 28.72
N VAL A 27 24.15 -6.87 28.33
CA VAL A 27 24.06 -5.59 27.61
C VAL A 27 24.50 -5.80 26.16
N VAL A 28 23.68 -5.30 25.22
CA VAL A 28 23.96 -5.33 23.79
C VAL A 28 24.75 -4.08 23.42
N GLU A 29 25.96 -4.25 22.91
CA GLU A 29 26.80 -3.17 22.39
C GLU A 29 27.08 -3.37 20.90
N PHE A 30 27.15 -2.28 20.15
CA PHE A 30 27.44 -2.29 18.72
C PHE A 30 28.86 -1.75 18.50
N SER A 31 29.69 -2.56 17.85
CA SER A 31 31.10 -2.25 17.62
C SER A 31 31.44 -2.29 16.14
N GLN A 32 32.32 -1.40 15.70
CA GLN A 32 32.91 -1.41 14.36
C GLN A 32 34.02 -2.47 14.18
N PHE A 33 34.38 -3.17 15.27
CA PHE A 33 35.37 -4.25 15.28
C PHE A 33 34.73 -5.52 15.88
N PRO A 34 35.05 -6.73 15.35
CA PRO A 34 34.50 -7.98 15.86
C PRO A 34 34.93 -8.21 17.31
N CYS A 35 33.96 -8.45 18.18
CA CYS A 35 34.18 -8.65 19.62
C CYS A 35 34.44 -10.12 20.02
N ALA A 36 34.08 -11.07 19.16
CA ALA A 36 34.30 -12.51 19.35
C ALA A 36 34.40 -13.20 17.96
N ALA A 37 34.89 -14.45 17.93
CA ALA A 37 35.05 -15.20 16.68
C ALA A 37 33.70 -15.52 16.00
N GLU A 38 32.62 -15.49 16.77
CA GLU A 38 31.23 -15.77 16.40
C GLU A 38 30.36 -14.50 16.27
N ALA A 39 30.97 -13.31 16.17
CA ALA A 39 30.21 -12.06 16.08
C ALA A 39 29.37 -11.98 14.79
N GLU A 40 28.05 -11.80 14.94
CA GLU A 40 27.11 -11.65 13.83
C GLU A 40 27.21 -10.22 13.27
N GLN A 41 27.44 -10.12 11.95
CA GLN A 41 27.47 -8.85 11.24
C GLN A 41 26.03 -8.36 11.06
N VAL A 42 25.73 -7.17 11.56
CA VAL A 42 24.39 -6.57 11.46
C VAL A 42 24.41 -5.47 10.39
N ASP A 43 23.60 -5.62 9.35
CA ASP A 43 23.42 -4.60 8.31
C ASP A 43 22.54 -3.46 8.83
N MET A 44 23.18 -2.40 9.36
CA MET A 44 22.49 -1.18 9.80
C MET A 44 22.12 -0.27 8.62
N ARG A 45 21.40 -0.79 7.62
CA ARG A 45 20.82 0.08 6.59
C ARG A 45 19.73 0.95 7.21
N PRO A 46 19.77 2.29 7.02
CA PRO A 46 18.70 3.15 7.46
C PRO A 46 17.38 2.71 6.81
N LEU A 47 16.29 2.75 7.57
CA LEU A 47 14.92 2.32 7.20
C LEU A 47 14.30 3.01 5.96
N GLY A 48 15.08 3.75 5.17
CA GLY A 48 14.67 4.45 3.95
C GLY A 48 15.14 3.81 2.64
N THR A 49 15.96 2.76 2.67
CA THR A 49 16.47 2.06 1.47
C THR A 49 16.21 0.56 1.52
N ALA A 50 14.94 0.17 1.65
CA ALA A 50 14.51 -1.20 1.36
C ALA A 50 14.46 -1.41 -0.15
N MET A 51 15.63 -1.60 -0.77
CA MET A 51 15.73 -2.32 -2.04
C MET A 51 16.39 -3.66 -1.74
N ILE A 52 15.66 -4.73 -2.09
CA ILE A 52 15.95 -6.16 -1.89
C ILE A 52 15.52 -6.67 -0.51
N GLY A 53 14.21 -6.87 -0.34
CA GLY A 53 13.67 -7.68 0.74
C GLY A 53 13.87 -9.17 0.46
N THR A 54 13.84 -10.01 1.50
CA THR A 54 13.87 -11.48 1.31
C THR A 54 12.63 -11.96 0.53
N ARG A 55 12.70 -13.12 -0.14
CA ARG A 55 11.54 -13.74 -0.83
C ARG A 55 10.28 -13.81 0.04
N SER A 56 10.46 -14.00 1.35
CA SER A 56 9.38 -13.97 2.36
C SER A 56 8.73 -12.59 2.50
N GLU A 57 9.50 -11.51 2.52
CA GLU A 57 8.98 -10.15 2.65
C GLU A 57 8.18 -9.73 1.42
N PHE A 58 8.65 -10.06 0.21
CA PHE A 58 7.91 -9.81 -1.03
C PHE A 58 6.54 -10.49 -1.03
N LYS A 59 6.50 -11.77 -0.62
CA LYS A 59 5.25 -12.51 -0.50
C LYS A 59 4.29 -11.85 0.49
N GLN A 60 4.79 -11.44 1.66
CA GLN A 60 3.98 -10.75 2.67
C GLN A 60 3.41 -9.42 2.16
N GLN A 61 4.19 -8.64 1.40
CA GLN A 61 3.73 -7.38 0.80
C GLN A 61 2.63 -7.61 -0.25
N VAL A 62 2.82 -8.59 -1.14
CA VAL A 62 1.79 -8.95 -2.14
C VAL A 62 0.51 -9.44 -1.45
N ASP A 63 0.63 -10.29 -0.42
CA ASP A 63 -0.51 -10.80 0.33
C ASP A 63 -1.25 -9.70 1.11
N ALA A 64 -0.52 -8.69 1.60
CA ALA A 64 -1.11 -7.49 2.22
C ALA A 64 -1.92 -6.68 1.20
N LEU A 65 -1.37 -6.41 0.01
CA LEU A 65 -2.07 -5.69 -1.06
C LEU A 65 -3.30 -6.45 -1.55
N LYS A 66 -3.22 -7.78 -1.69
CA LYS A 66 -4.38 -8.61 -2.06
C LYS A 66 -5.46 -8.59 -0.99
N ARG A 67 -5.10 -8.58 0.29
CA ARG A 67 -6.06 -8.41 1.41
C ARG A 67 -6.75 -7.06 1.34
N GLN A 68 -6.00 -5.99 1.13
CA GLN A 68 -6.57 -4.66 0.93
C GLN A 68 -7.52 -4.63 -0.27
N GLY A 69 -7.14 -5.26 -1.39
CA GLY A 69 -8.00 -5.40 -2.57
C GLY A 69 -9.33 -6.08 -2.25
N ARG A 70 -9.32 -7.22 -1.55
CA ARG A 70 -10.56 -7.91 -1.12
C ARG A 70 -11.43 -7.06 -0.20
N PHE A 71 -10.80 -6.27 0.68
CA PHE A 71 -11.55 -5.34 1.53
C PHE A 71 -12.23 -4.23 0.72
N VAL A 72 -11.55 -3.67 -0.28
CA VAL A 72 -12.15 -2.69 -1.19
C VAL A 72 -13.27 -3.32 -2.03
N GLU A 73 -13.11 -4.55 -2.50
CA GLU A 73 -14.18 -5.30 -3.20
C GLU A 73 -15.42 -5.45 -2.31
N PHE A 74 -15.24 -5.80 -1.03
CA PHE A 74 -16.33 -5.84 -0.07
C PHE A 74 -17.00 -4.47 0.11
N GLN A 75 -16.23 -3.38 0.20
CA GLN A 75 -16.78 -2.03 0.30
C GLN A 75 -17.60 -1.64 -0.94
N ILE A 76 -17.15 -2.01 -2.14
CA ILE A 76 -17.90 -1.79 -3.38
C ILE A 76 -19.23 -2.54 -3.32
N SER A 77 -19.23 -3.83 -2.99
CA SER A 77 -20.46 -4.61 -2.89
C SER A 77 -21.41 -4.05 -1.83
N LYS A 78 -20.89 -3.58 -0.70
CA LYS A 78 -21.68 -2.91 0.34
C LYS A 78 -22.32 -1.63 -0.19
N LEU A 79 -21.58 -0.77 -0.89
CA LEU A 79 -22.10 0.45 -1.50
C LEU A 79 -23.17 0.16 -2.56
N GLU A 80 -22.96 -0.87 -3.39
CA GLU A 80 -23.93 -1.31 -4.39
C GLU A 80 -25.23 -1.81 -3.74
N GLN A 81 -25.13 -2.57 -2.65
CA GLN A 81 -26.28 -3.03 -1.89
C GLN A 81 -27.03 -1.86 -1.21
N GLU A 82 -26.31 -0.96 -0.56
CA GLU A 82 -26.90 0.23 0.07
C GLU A 82 -27.59 1.14 -0.95
N LYS A 83 -26.95 1.37 -2.11
CA LYS A 83 -27.55 2.09 -3.24
C LYS A 83 -28.89 1.46 -3.62
N GLN A 84 -28.90 0.15 -3.86
CA GLN A 84 -30.11 -0.55 -4.28
C GLN A 84 -31.23 -0.44 -3.23
N GLN A 85 -30.92 -0.69 -1.95
CA GLN A 85 -31.89 -0.59 -0.87
C GLN A 85 -32.52 0.80 -0.76
N GLN A 86 -31.71 1.86 -0.83
CA GLN A 86 -32.23 3.23 -0.72
C GLN A 86 -33.03 3.65 -1.95
N LEU A 87 -32.61 3.22 -3.15
CA LEU A 87 -33.38 3.47 -4.38
C LEU A 87 -34.72 2.74 -4.35
N ASP A 88 -34.77 1.52 -3.84
CA ASP A 88 -36.03 0.77 -3.73
C ASP A 88 -37.01 1.45 -2.78
N VAL A 89 -36.53 2.02 -1.68
CA VAL A 89 -37.35 2.85 -0.77
C VAL A 89 -37.88 4.08 -1.51
N LEU A 90 -37.01 4.86 -2.17
CA LEU A 90 -37.44 6.08 -2.88
C LEU A 90 -38.39 5.78 -4.05
N LYS A 91 -38.15 4.69 -4.79
CA LYS A 91 -39.03 4.22 -5.88
C LYS A 91 -40.38 3.76 -5.34
N SER A 92 -40.42 3.10 -4.18
CA SER A 92 -41.66 2.76 -3.48
C SER A 92 -42.44 4.00 -3.10
N ASP A 93 -41.76 5.01 -2.55
CA ASP A 93 -42.38 6.27 -2.16
C ASP A 93 -42.89 7.05 -3.38
N LEU A 94 -42.14 7.04 -4.49
CA LEU A 94 -42.56 7.64 -5.76
C LEU A 94 -43.83 6.95 -6.30
N TYR A 95 -43.89 5.63 -6.18
CA TYR A 95 -45.05 4.87 -6.58
C TYR A 95 -46.30 5.20 -5.75
N LYS A 96 -46.15 5.28 -4.42
CA LYS A 96 -47.24 5.68 -3.51
C LYS A 96 -47.69 7.11 -3.78
N LEU A 97 -46.75 8.03 -3.94
CA LEU A 97 -47.02 9.43 -4.23
C LEU A 97 -47.78 9.58 -5.53
N ARG A 98 -47.40 8.86 -6.60
CA ARG A 98 -48.11 8.89 -7.88
C ARG A 98 -49.58 8.43 -7.77
N ARG A 99 -49.90 7.56 -6.81
CA ARG A 99 -51.27 7.09 -6.56
C ARG A 99 -52.12 8.07 -5.75
N SER A 100 -51.52 9.04 -5.07
CA SER A 100 -52.24 10.02 -4.24
C SER A 100 -52.57 11.33 -4.99
N PHE A 101 -52.52 11.33 -6.33
CA PHE A 101 -52.78 12.50 -7.18
C PHE A 101 -52.01 13.77 -6.73
N PRO A 102 -50.67 13.69 -6.66
CA PRO A 102 -49.82 14.75 -6.12
C PRO A 102 -49.67 15.89 -7.13
N LYS A 103 -49.13 17.02 -6.68
CA LYS A 103 -48.69 18.08 -7.60
C LYS A 103 -47.47 17.61 -8.40
N ALA A 104 -47.33 18.11 -9.63
CA ALA A 104 -46.19 17.77 -10.50
C ALA A 104 -44.83 18.10 -9.86
N GLU A 105 -44.77 19.17 -9.07
CA GLU A 105 -43.57 19.60 -8.34
C GLU A 105 -43.09 18.55 -7.32
N GLU A 106 -44.00 17.88 -6.62
CA GLU A 106 -43.65 16.86 -5.62
C GLU A 106 -43.05 15.61 -6.28
N LEU A 107 -43.61 15.20 -7.42
CA LEU A 107 -43.06 14.12 -8.23
C LEU A 107 -41.66 14.47 -8.76
N ALA A 108 -41.50 15.70 -9.28
CA ALA A 108 -40.22 16.18 -9.78
C ALA A 108 -39.15 16.22 -8.68
N THR A 109 -39.52 16.68 -7.48
CA THR A 109 -38.61 16.74 -6.32
C THR A 109 -38.13 15.35 -5.91
N LEU A 110 -39.04 14.37 -5.87
CA LEU A 110 -38.69 13.01 -5.50
C LEU A 110 -37.86 12.31 -6.59
N GLN A 111 -38.16 12.55 -7.86
CA GLN A 111 -37.34 12.06 -8.97
C GLN A 111 -35.92 12.65 -8.91
N GLN A 112 -35.79 13.96 -8.69
CA GLN A 112 -34.48 14.59 -8.56
C GLN A 112 -33.69 14.02 -7.37
N LYS A 113 -34.37 13.65 -6.28
CA LYS A 113 -33.73 12.98 -5.14
C LYS A 113 -33.19 11.60 -5.51
N ILE A 114 -33.92 10.83 -6.31
CA ILE A 114 -33.48 9.54 -6.85
C ILE A 114 -32.22 9.75 -7.71
N ASP A 115 -32.27 10.67 -8.68
CA ASP A 115 -31.17 10.91 -9.61
C ASP A 115 -29.89 11.36 -8.87
N ARG A 116 -30.02 12.26 -7.89
CA ARG A 116 -28.90 12.70 -7.04
C ARG A 116 -28.31 11.56 -6.22
N MET A 117 -29.14 10.69 -5.68
CA MET A 117 -28.67 9.54 -4.90
C MET A 117 -27.92 8.54 -5.80
N GLU A 118 -28.42 8.29 -7.01
CA GLU A 118 -27.72 7.45 -7.98
C GLU A 118 -26.32 7.99 -8.28
N GLN A 119 -26.23 9.28 -8.63
CA GLN A 119 -24.96 9.95 -8.89
C GLN A 119 -23.99 9.87 -7.72
N GLN A 120 -24.44 10.16 -6.50
CA GLN A 120 -23.59 10.12 -5.31
C GLN A 120 -23.03 8.73 -5.02
N TYR A 121 -23.82 7.67 -5.21
CA TYR A 121 -23.33 6.31 -5.02
C TYR A 121 -22.41 5.88 -6.17
N ASP A 122 -22.71 6.27 -7.41
CA ASP A 122 -21.86 5.95 -8.57
C ASP A 122 -20.48 6.59 -8.46
N GLU A 123 -20.40 7.85 -7.99
CA GLU A 123 -19.13 8.52 -7.71
C GLU A 123 -18.30 7.77 -6.66
N LYS A 124 -18.92 7.36 -5.55
CA LYS A 124 -18.23 6.60 -4.48
C LYS A 124 -17.76 5.24 -4.96
N ILE A 125 -18.63 4.50 -5.66
CA ILE A 125 -18.30 3.19 -6.23
C ILE A 125 -17.15 3.33 -7.23
N GLN A 126 -17.17 4.36 -8.07
CA GLN A 126 -16.12 4.60 -9.06
C GLN A 126 -14.78 4.97 -8.41
N ALA A 127 -14.79 5.75 -7.33
CA ALA A 127 -13.59 6.03 -6.55
C ALA A 127 -12.98 4.75 -5.97
N GLU A 128 -13.79 3.87 -5.37
CA GLU A 128 -13.32 2.59 -4.83
C GLU A 128 -12.85 1.62 -5.93
N ARG A 129 -13.53 1.59 -7.09
CA ARG A 129 -13.07 0.80 -8.26
C ARG A 129 -11.70 1.27 -8.75
N SER A 130 -11.46 2.58 -8.74
CA SER A 130 -10.17 3.17 -9.12
C SER A 130 -9.08 2.83 -8.10
N ASN A 131 -9.40 2.86 -6.81
CA ASN A 131 -8.52 2.40 -5.73
C ASN A 131 -8.17 0.91 -5.88
N LEU A 132 -9.16 0.06 -6.12
CA LEU A 132 -8.97 -1.38 -6.37
C LEU A 132 -8.06 -1.64 -7.57
N ALA A 133 -8.25 -0.90 -8.67
CA ALA A 133 -7.40 -1.01 -9.85
C ALA A 133 -5.94 -0.63 -9.51
N SER A 134 -5.73 0.43 -8.75
CA SER A 134 -4.39 0.83 -8.28
C SER A 134 -3.72 -0.25 -7.44
N LEU A 135 -4.46 -0.86 -6.50
CA LEU A 135 -3.96 -1.95 -5.66
C LEU A 135 -3.60 -3.19 -6.49
N LYS A 136 -4.44 -3.56 -7.47
CA LYS A 136 -4.18 -4.69 -8.38
C LYS A 136 -2.94 -4.43 -9.24
N LEU A 137 -2.75 -3.21 -9.73
CA LEU A 137 -1.54 -2.82 -10.48
C LEU A 137 -0.28 -2.90 -9.60
N LYS A 138 -0.33 -2.39 -8.37
CA LYS A 138 0.79 -2.47 -7.42
C LYS A 138 1.16 -3.92 -7.10
N ALA A 139 0.17 -4.76 -6.82
CA ALA A 139 0.39 -6.18 -6.56
C ALA A 139 1.02 -6.88 -7.78
N GLY A 140 0.49 -6.66 -8.98
CA GLY A 140 1.03 -7.24 -10.21
C GLY A 140 2.45 -6.77 -10.53
N ASN A 141 2.78 -5.49 -10.26
CA ASN A 141 4.14 -4.99 -10.43
C ASN A 141 5.12 -5.63 -9.45
N LEU A 142 4.74 -5.78 -8.18
CA LEU A 142 5.56 -6.47 -7.18
C LEU A 142 5.74 -7.95 -7.52
N GLU A 143 4.70 -8.63 -8.00
CA GLU A 143 4.79 -10.02 -8.46
C GLU A 143 5.77 -10.19 -9.62
N ARG A 144 5.79 -9.26 -10.59
CA ARG A 144 6.76 -9.28 -11.70
C ARG A 144 8.18 -9.01 -11.22
N GLN A 145 8.39 -8.06 -10.33
CA GLN A 145 9.70 -7.78 -9.73
C GLN A 145 10.21 -9.00 -8.96
N TYR A 146 9.33 -9.67 -8.23
CA TYR A 146 9.65 -10.92 -7.54
C TYR A 146 10.01 -12.05 -8.52
N ALA A 147 9.34 -12.18 -9.66
CA ALA A 147 9.63 -13.23 -10.65
C ALA A 147 10.95 -13.01 -11.43
N GLN A 148 11.50 -11.80 -11.40
CA GLN A 148 12.75 -11.44 -12.09
C GLN A 148 13.99 -11.51 -11.18
N ASN A 149 13.81 -11.65 -9.86
CA ASN A 149 14.87 -11.79 -8.86
C ASN A 149 14.95 -13.23 -8.34
#